data_AF-A0A7C0XGB0-F1
#
_entry.id   AF-A0A7C0XGB0-F1
#
_cell.length_a   1.000
_cell.length_b   1.000
_cell.length_c   1.000
_cell.angle_alpha   90.00
_cell.angle_beta   90.00
_cell.angle_gamma   90.00
#
_symmetry.space_group_name_H-M   'P 1'
#
loop_
_entity.id
_entity.type
_entity.pdbx_description
1 polymer ?
#
loop_
_entity_poly.entity_id
_entity_poly.type
_entity_poly.pdbx_seq_one_letter_code
_entity_poly.pdbx_strand_id
1 'polypeptide(L)' 'VGAVVETKRGCKPVYVSVGHMVSLETAVKIVRQCSRYNRIPEPVLQAHKVANVEKRKLILS' A
#
# COMPACT_ATOMS: atom_id res chain seq x y z
N VAL A 1 -12.77 2.47 -12.32
CA VAL A 1 -12.70 3.85 -11.79
C VAL A 1 -11.84 3.85 -10.54
N GLY A 2 -10.97 4.85 -10.35
CA GLY A 2 -10.00 4.93 -9.23
C GLY A 2 -9.42 6.35 -9.08
N ALA A 3 -8.45 6.52 -8.19
CA ALA A 3 -7.79 7.79 -7.88
C ALA A 3 -6.26 7.67 -7.88
N VAL A 4 -5.59 8.73 -8.34
CA VAL A 4 -4.15 8.91 -8.18
C VAL A 4 -3.90 9.65 -6.87
N VAL A 5 -3.15 9.05 -5.96
CA VAL A 5 -2.92 9.58 -4.61
C VAL A 5 -1.42 9.78 -4.40
N GLU A 6 -1.01 11.03 -4.22
CA GLU A 6 0.33 11.32 -3.73
C GLU A 6 0.38 11.03 -2.23
N THR A 7 1.14 9.99 -1.86
CA THR A 7 1.32 9.56 -0.45
C THR A 7 2.61 10.08 0.16
N LYS A 8 3.62 10.39 -0.66
CA LYS A 8 4.90 10.95 -0.24
C LYS A 8 5.40 11.91 -1.31
N ARG A 9 5.71 13.15 -0.91
CA ARG A 9 6.20 14.19 -1.81
C ARG A 9 7.50 13.74 -2.51
N GLY A 10 7.59 13.99 -3.82
CA GLY A 10 8.76 13.63 -4.62
C GLY A 10 8.89 12.13 -4.93
N CYS A 11 7.91 11.31 -4.56
CA CYS A 11 7.82 9.91 -4.96
C CYS A 11 6.73 9.74 -6.03
N LYS A 12 6.80 8.66 -6.81
CA LYS A 12 5.70 8.28 -7.70
C LYS A 12 4.41 8.14 -6.88
N PRO A 13 3.24 8.57 -7.39
CA PRO A 13 1.98 8.38 -6.68
C PRO A 13 1.60 6.90 -6.57
N VAL A 14 0.60 6.59 -5.75
CA VAL A 14 -0.06 5.29 -5.71
C VAL A 14 -1.42 5.40 -6.38
N TYR A 15 -1.85 4.32 -7.04
CA TYR A 15 -3.16 4.21 -7.66
C TYR A 15 -4.08 3.45 -6.72
N VAL A 16 -5.23 4.06 -6.40
CA VAL A 16 -6.20 3.52 -5.44
C VAL A 16 -7.50 3.24 -6.19
N SER A 17 -8.01 2.03 -6.07
CA SER A 17 -9.34 1.65 -6.54
C SER A 17 -10.23 1.26 -5.36
N VAL A 18 -11.54 1.29 -5.59
CA VAL A 18 -12.50 0.73 -4.63
C VAL A 18 -12.37 -0.79 -4.54
N GLY A 19 -12.59 -1.31 -3.33
CA GLY A 19 -12.81 -2.74 -3.07
C GLY A 19 -14.29 -3.02 -2.77
N HIS A 20 -14.57 -4.08 -2.01
CA HIS A 20 -15.93 -4.39 -1.54
C HIS A 20 -16.33 -3.51 -0.36
N MET A 21 -17.59 -3.03 -0.34
CA MET A 21 -18.20 -2.26 0.75
C MET A 21 -17.43 -0.99 1.17
N VAL A 22 -16.73 -0.33 0.23
CA VAL A 22 -15.99 0.91 0.50
C VAL A 22 -16.18 1.90 -0.64
N SER A 23 -16.44 3.16 -0.29
CA SER A 23 -16.46 4.25 -1.28
C SER A 23 -15.02 4.61 -1.69
N LEU A 24 -14.86 5.24 -2.87
CA LEU A 24 -13.54 5.68 -3.33
C LEU A 24 -12.92 6.69 -2.36
N GLU A 25 -13.72 7.61 -1.83
CA GLU A 25 -13.28 8.60 -0.86
C GLU A 25 -12.72 7.94 0.41
N THR A 26 -13.47 6.98 0.98
CA THR A 26 -13.04 6.25 2.17
C THR A 26 -11.76 5.45 1.90
N ALA A 27 -11.65 4.79 0.74
CA ALA A 27 -10.43 4.07 0.35
C ALA A 27 -9.21 4.99 0.27
N VAL A 28 -9.34 6.17 -0.36
CA VAL A 28 -8.25 7.16 -0.45
C VAL A 28 -7.87 7.69 0.93
N LYS A 29 -8.84 7.94 1.82
CA LYS A 29 -8.60 8.39 3.19
C LYS A 29 -7.78 7.35 3.98
N ILE A 30 -8.16 6.07 3.90
CA ILE A 30 -7.44 4.97 4.54
C ILE A 30 -5.99 4.91 4.01
N VAL A 31 -5.81 4.94 2.68
CA VAL A 31 -4.47 4.90 2.06
C VAL A 31 -3.59 6.06 2.55
N ARG A 32 -4.11 7.29 2.62
CA ARG A 32 -3.36 8.45 3.15
C ARG A 32 -3.01 8.27 4.63
N GLN A 33 -3.93 7.79 5.44
CA GLN A 33 -3.70 7.55 6.87
C GLN A 33 -2.65 6.47 7.13
N CYS A 34 -2.58 5.45 6.28
CA CYS A 34 -1.58 4.37 6.36
C CYS A 34 -0.23 4.72 5.72
N SER A 35 -0.09 5.84 5.01
CA SER A 35 1.13 6.19 4.26
C SER A 35 1.93 7.36 4.85
N ARG A 36 1.91 7.52 6.19
CA ARG A 36 2.49 8.69 6.87
C ARG A 36 4.00 8.86 6.68
N TYR A 37 4.75 7.76 6.68
CA TYR A 37 6.22 7.79 6.69
C TYR A 37 6.85 7.30 5.39
N ASN A 38 6.07 6.61 4.56
CA ASN A 38 6.55 5.99 3.35
C ASN A 38 5.53 6.08 2.22
N ARG A 39 6.00 5.97 0.98
CA ARG A 39 5.14 5.99 -0.22
C ARG A 39 4.09 4.86 -0.20
N ILE A 40 4.49 3.67 0.24
CA ILE A 40 3.62 2.49 0.28
C ILE A 40 2.90 2.45 1.63
N PRO A 41 1.57 2.20 1.66
CA PRO A 41 0.82 2.04 2.91
C PRO A 41 1.47 1.01 3.83
N GLU A 42 1.54 1.34 5.12
CA GLU A 42 2.20 0.53 6.14
C GLU A 42 1.75 -0.95 6.14
N PRO A 43 0.45 -1.29 6.05
CA PRO A 43 0.01 -2.69 5.97
C PRO A 43 0.55 -3.44 4.75
N VAL A 44 0.59 -2.79 3.59
CA VAL A 44 1.12 -3.37 2.34
C VAL A 44 2.64 -3.57 2.45
N LEU A 45 3.34 -2.62 3.07
CA LEU A 45 4.77 -2.72 3.30
C LEU A 45 5.11 -3.89 4.24
N GLN A 46 4.34 -4.09 5.33
CA GLN A 46 4.53 -5.24 6.21
C GLN A 46 4.27 -6.56 5.50
N ALA A 47 3.16 -6.66 4.74
CA ALA A 47 2.86 -7.86 3.95
C ALA A 47 4.00 -8.19 2.97
N HIS A 48 4.58 -7.19 2.30
CA HIS A 48 5.72 -7.37 1.41
C HIS A 48 6.97 -7.88 2.15
N LYS A 49 7.27 -7.34 3.35
CA LYS A 49 8.40 -7.80 4.17
C LYS A 49 8.24 -9.26 4.56
N VAL A 50 7.06 -9.65 5.06
CA VAL A 50 6.76 -11.04 5.44
C VAL A 50 6.90 -11.97 4.24
N ALA A 51 6.30 -11.62 3.09
CA ALA A 51 6.41 -12.41 1.88
C ALA A 51 7.87 -12.62 1.42
N ASN A 52 8.72 -11.59 1.55
CA ASN A 52 10.15 -11.70 1.23
C ASN A 52 10.92 -12.59 2.21
N VAL A 53 10.58 -12.56 3.50
CA VAL A 53 11.19 -13.45 4.51
C VAL A 53 10.86 -14.90 4.19
N GLU A 54 9.59 -15.23 3.92
CA GLU A 54 9.19 -16.59 3.58
C GLU A 54 9.81 -17.06 2.26
N LYS A 55 9.86 -16.19 1.24
CA LYS A 55 10.54 -16.48 -0.02
C LYS A 55 12.02 -16.83 0.19
N ARG A 56 12.72 -16.11 1.07
CA ARG A 56 14.14 -16.38 1.36
C ARG A 56 14.33 -17.72 2.08
N LYS A 57 13.44 -18.09 3.00
CA LYS A 57 13.49 -19.39 3.67
C LYS A 57 13.38 -20.53 2.67
N LEU A 58 12.44 -20.44 1.72
CA LEU A 58 12.24 -21.44 0.66
C LEU A 58 13.43 -21.56 -0.31
N ILE A 59 14.20 -20.48 -0.52
CA ILE A 59 15.38 -20.50 -1.39
C ILE A 59 16.60 -21.11 -0.66
N LEU A 60 16.66 -20.96 0.66
CA LEU A 60 17.79 -21.39 1.49
C LEU A 60 17.59 -22.77 2.14
N SER A 61 16.38 -23.35 2.04
CA SER A 61 16.04 -24.72 2.44
C SER A 61 16.32 -25.71 1.32
#